data_AF-A0A7S2KMF5-F1
#
_entry.id   AF-A0A7S2KMF5-F1
#
_cell.length_a   1.000
_cell.length_b   1.000
_cell.length_c   1.000
_cell.angle_alpha   90.00
_cell.angle_beta   90.00
_cell.angle_gamma   90.00
#
_symmetry.space_group_name_H-M   'P 1'
#
loop_
_entity.id
_entity.type
_entity.pdbx_description
1 polymer ?
#
loop_
_entity_poly.entity_id
_entity_poly.type
_entity_poly.pdbx_seq_one_letter_code
_entity_poly.pdbx_strand_id
1 'polypeptide(L)'
;MAKMDFDSMTEEEEVEALTQEEMRKNKRASNLRNANGVDYAPWMNISEEDENKIRQLMKERTAARRARQLQEQEVKGNLYLDSQAQELSGTGLNYKILGDEVELEWATKSETNTAGFIVRRRPAKTNDWSIVASYQDWGPLTSQGADGGVYRYLDETVSPGGWVYRISEVDANGEDSDLCQCLVEIQTAEEQRAGLIAGVGIAVFGLAAVVGGVLLDPMNGY
;
A
#
# COMPACT_ATOMS: atom_id res chain seq x y z
N MET A 1 16.69 23.91 16.56
CA MET A 1 17.47 22.76 16.06
C MET A 1 17.20 22.70 14.57
N ALA A 2 18.19 23.00 13.73
CA ALA A 2 18.00 22.96 12.28
C ALA A 2 17.61 21.53 11.88
N LYS A 3 16.53 21.36 11.12
CA LYS A 3 16.22 20.07 10.49
C LYS A 3 17.35 19.80 9.50
N MET A 4 18.10 18.73 9.72
CA MET A 4 19.03 18.23 8.71
C MET A 4 18.20 17.83 7.48
N ASP A 5 18.61 18.30 6.32
CA ASP A 5 18.02 17.92 5.05
C ASP A 5 18.69 16.62 4.59
N PHE A 6 18.02 15.50 4.84
CA PHE A 6 18.56 14.17 4.56
C PHE A 6 18.46 13.77 3.08
N ASP A 7 17.73 14.53 2.26
CA ASP A 7 17.54 14.21 0.83
C ASP A 7 18.75 14.62 -0.03
N SER A 8 19.57 15.56 0.45
CA SER A 8 20.76 16.04 -0.26
C SER A 8 22.06 15.34 0.15
N MET A 9 22.02 14.41 1.13
CA MET A 9 23.19 13.72 1.67
C MET A 9 23.35 12.32 1.09
N THR A 10 24.60 11.87 0.95
CA THR A 10 24.88 10.47 0.57
C THR A 10 24.43 9.51 1.67
N GLU A 11 24.27 8.21 1.35
CA GLU A 11 23.79 7.21 2.33
C GLU A 11 24.68 7.14 3.55
N GLU A 12 25.99 7.18 3.32
CA GLU A 12 26.99 7.08 4.37
C GLU A 12 26.99 8.32 5.26
N GLU A 13 26.90 9.52 4.67
CA GLU A 13 26.84 10.78 5.43
C GLU A 13 25.56 10.91 6.26
N GLU A 14 24.41 10.46 5.74
CA GLU A 14 23.15 10.41 6.49
C GLU A 14 23.24 9.47 7.69
N VAL A 15 23.75 8.25 7.47
CA VAL A 15 23.89 7.24 8.53
C VAL A 15 24.84 7.72 9.61
N GLU A 16 25.94 8.38 9.25
CA GLU A 16 26.88 8.96 10.21
C GLU A 16 26.25 10.10 11.02
N ALA A 17 25.53 11.02 10.37
CA ALA A 17 24.84 12.12 11.04
C ALA A 17 23.81 11.60 12.05
N LEU A 18 23.01 10.60 11.66
CA LEU A 18 22.02 9.94 12.50
C LEU A 18 22.67 9.18 13.68
N THR A 19 23.76 8.48 13.42
CA THR A 19 24.54 7.78 14.45
C THR A 19 25.11 8.78 15.47
N GLN A 20 25.72 9.87 15.00
CA GLN A 20 26.24 10.93 15.86
C GLN A 20 25.13 11.61 16.67
N GLU A 21 23.94 11.80 16.11
CA GLU A 21 22.81 12.35 16.83
C GLU A 21 22.35 11.45 17.98
N GLU A 22 22.24 10.13 17.74
CA GLU A 22 21.92 9.15 18.78
C GLU A 22 23.01 9.06 19.84
N MET A 23 24.28 9.07 19.44
CA MET A 23 25.41 9.14 20.37
C MET A 23 25.35 10.41 21.23
N ARG A 24 24.95 11.55 20.66
CA ARG A 24 24.80 12.81 21.39
C ARG A 24 23.62 12.77 22.36
N LYS A 25 22.49 12.15 22.00
CA LYS A 25 21.34 11.97 22.89
C LYS A 25 21.71 11.08 24.08
N ASN A 26 22.39 9.96 23.83
CA ASN A 26 22.84 9.06 24.89
C ASN A 26 23.90 9.69 25.79
N LYS A 27 24.90 10.40 25.24
CA LYS A 27 25.90 11.15 26.05
C LYS A 27 25.25 12.23 26.93
N ARG A 28 24.17 12.87 26.47
CA ARG A 28 23.40 13.82 27.30
C ARG A 28 22.65 13.14 28.43
N ALA A 29 22.13 11.94 28.21
CA ALA A 29 21.46 11.14 29.22
C ALA A 29 22.43 10.59 30.28
N SER A 30 23.65 10.19 29.89
CA SER A 30 24.65 9.66 30.83
C SER A 30 25.36 10.74 31.66
N ASN A 31 25.46 11.98 31.17
CA ASN A 31 26.12 13.10 31.85
C ASN A 31 25.36 13.72 33.05
N LEU A 32 24.31 13.06 33.57
CA LEU A 32 23.72 13.47 34.84
C LEU A 32 24.67 13.13 35.99
N ARG A 33 25.22 14.15 36.65
CA ARG A 33 26.12 14.03 37.80
C ARG A 33 25.47 14.46 39.10
N ASN A 34 25.81 13.77 40.19
CA ASN A 34 25.43 14.18 41.53
C ASN A 34 26.32 15.34 42.04
N ALA A 35 25.97 15.93 43.19
CA ALA A 35 26.72 17.04 43.79
C ALA A 35 28.20 16.72 44.10
N ASN A 36 28.55 15.43 44.18
CA ASN A 36 29.91 14.94 44.42
C ASN A 36 30.67 14.62 43.11
N GLY A 37 30.09 14.93 41.95
CA GLY A 37 30.72 14.73 40.63
C GLY A 37 30.68 13.29 40.11
N VAL A 38 29.91 12.39 40.74
CA VAL A 38 29.74 11.00 40.30
C VAL A 38 28.55 10.92 39.34
N ASP A 39 28.74 10.23 38.21
CA ASP A 39 27.70 9.99 37.22
C ASP A 39 26.58 9.12 37.81
N TYR A 40 25.33 9.49 37.61
CA TYR A 40 24.16 8.73 38.09
C TYR A 40 23.94 7.42 37.32
N ALA A 41 24.42 7.33 36.08
CA ALA A 41 24.21 6.18 35.21
C ALA A 41 25.49 5.73 34.48
N PRO A 42 26.54 5.29 35.19
CA PRO A 42 27.78 4.83 34.58
C PRO A 42 27.62 3.57 33.73
N TRP A 43 26.56 2.79 33.99
CA TRP A 43 26.15 1.61 33.22
C TRP A 43 25.51 1.95 31.87
N MET A 44 25.22 3.23 31.60
CA MET A 44 24.71 3.73 30.31
C MET A 44 25.84 4.20 29.38
N ASN A 45 27.11 4.00 29.74
CA ASN A 45 28.22 4.32 28.86
C ASN A 45 28.25 3.35 27.69
N ILE A 46 28.14 3.91 26.48
CA ILE A 46 28.16 3.16 25.22
C ILE A 46 29.58 2.63 24.99
N SER A 47 29.69 1.32 24.80
CA SER A 47 30.93 0.69 24.33
C SER A 47 31.11 0.87 22.82
N GLU A 48 32.33 0.67 22.31
CA GLU A 48 32.57 0.68 20.86
C GLU A 48 31.71 -0.36 20.11
N GLU A 49 31.40 -1.49 20.76
CA GLU A 49 30.49 -2.50 20.21
C GLU A 49 29.06 -1.98 20.06
N ASP A 50 28.59 -1.20 21.01
CA ASP A 50 27.24 -0.62 20.99
C ASP A 50 27.14 0.51 19.95
N GLU A 51 28.21 1.29 19.75
CA GLU A 51 28.28 2.28 18.66
C GLU A 51 28.19 1.61 17.28
N ASN A 52 28.88 0.49 17.09
CA ASN A 52 28.81 -0.28 15.84
C ASN A 52 27.41 -0.86 15.59
N LYS A 53 26.72 -1.35 16.64
CA LYS A 53 25.33 -1.81 16.54
C LYS A 53 24.38 -0.66 16.18
N ILE A 54 24.55 0.51 16.79
CA ILE A 54 23.75 1.71 16.47
C ILE A 54 23.96 2.09 15.00
N ARG A 55 25.21 2.09 14.51
CA ARG A 55 25.51 2.38 13.11
C ARG A 55 24.86 1.37 12.15
N GLN A 56 24.92 0.08 12.46
CA GLN A 56 24.25 -0.96 11.66
C GLN A 56 22.73 -0.76 11.62
N LEU A 57 22.11 -0.51 12.77
CA LEU A 57 20.67 -0.25 12.87
C LEU A 57 20.26 1.01 12.07
N MET A 58 21.06 2.09 12.14
CA MET A 58 20.78 3.29 11.36
C MET A 58 20.96 3.05 9.86
N LYS A 59 21.98 2.29 9.46
CA LYS A 59 22.16 1.87 8.06
C LYS A 59 20.96 1.09 7.53
N GLU A 60 20.52 0.07 8.26
CA GLU A 60 19.34 -0.72 7.88
C GLU A 60 18.08 0.14 7.79
N ARG A 61 17.89 1.06 8.74
CA ARG A 61 16.73 1.97 8.76
C ARG A 61 16.75 2.96 7.61
N THR A 62 17.90 3.57 7.32
CA THR A 62 18.08 4.50 6.20
C THR A 62 17.91 3.79 4.87
N ALA A 63 18.50 2.60 4.70
CA ALA A 63 18.31 1.77 3.52
C ALA A 63 16.84 1.40 3.32
N ALA A 64 16.13 1.00 4.39
CA ALA A 64 14.70 0.69 4.32
C ALA A 64 13.85 1.93 3.97
N ARG A 65 14.18 3.11 4.50
CA ARG A 65 13.50 4.37 4.14
C ARG A 65 13.69 4.70 2.67
N ARG A 66 14.93 4.67 2.17
CA ARG A 66 15.25 4.95 0.78
C ARG A 66 14.64 3.91 -0.16
N ALA A 67 14.65 2.64 0.21
CA ALA A 67 14.00 1.58 -0.55
C ALA A 67 12.49 1.86 -0.71
N ARG A 68 11.82 2.34 0.34
CA ARG A 68 10.41 2.79 0.24
C ARG A 68 10.25 4.01 -0.65
N GLN A 69 11.12 5.01 -0.52
CA GLN A 69 11.07 6.20 -1.37
C GLN A 69 11.30 5.86 -2.85
N LEU A 70 12.23 4.96 -3.16
CA LEU A 70 12.45 4.47 -4.52
C LEU A 70 11.25 3.67 -5.03
N GLN A 71 10.62 2.87 -4.16
CA GLN A 71 9.39 2.14 -4.48
C GLN A 71 8.20 3.09 -4.75
N GLU A 72 8.13 4.21 -4.01
CA GLU A 72 7.15 5.28 -4.26
C GLU A 72 7.48 6.04 -5.56
N GLN A 73 8.75 6.25 -5.89
CA GLN A 73 9.19 6.85 -7.16
C GLN A 73 8.99 5.93 -8.37
N GLU A 74 8.87 4.61 -8.18
CA GLU A 74 8.54 3.67 -9.25
C GLU A 74 7.11 3.89 -9.78
N VAL A 75 6.22 4.45 -8.96
CA VAL A 75 4.92 4.95 -9.41
C VAL A 75 5.15 6.20 -10.24
N LYS A 76 4.79 6.17 -11.52
CA LYS A 76 4.97 7.31 -12.44
C LYS A 76 3.67 8.09 -12.64
N GLY A 77 3.76 9.37 -12.98
CA GLY A 77 2.60 10.12 -13.48
C GLY A 77 1.55 10.48 -12.43
N ASN A 78 0.27 10.44 -12.81
CA ASN A 78 -0.83 10.94 -11.97
C ASN A 78 -1.00 10.16 -10.66
N LEU A 79 -0.72 8.86 -10.66
CA LEU A 79 -0.80 8.03 -9.45
C LEU A 79 0.25 8.44 -8.39
N TYR A 80 1.41 8.96 -8.79
CA TYR A 80 2.43 9.47 -7.87
C TYR A 80 1.96 10.73 -7.14
N LEU A 81 1.30 11.63 -7.88
CA LEU A 81 0.88 12.93 -7.36
C LEU A 81 -0.37 12.84 -6.49
N ASP A 82 -1.23 11.85 -6.71
CA ASP A 82 -2.57 11.84 -6.13
C ASP A 82 -3.01 10.49 -5.53
N SER A 83 -2.07 9.72 -4.99
CA SER A 83 -2.38 8.42 -4.37
C SER A 83 -3.40 8.52 -3.23
N GLN A 84 -3.50 9.64 -2.51
CA GLN A 84 -4.50 9.80 -1.44
C GLN A 84 -5.86 10.29 -1.94
N ALA A 85 -5.95 11.13 -2.99
CA ALA A 85 -7.26 11.55 -3.48
C ALA A 85 -7.84 10.55 -4.49
N GLN A 86 -7.08 9.65 -5.10
CA GLN A 86 -7.66 8.53 -5.85
C GLN A 86 -8.47 7.58 -4.96
N GLU A 87 -8.02 7.34 -3.73
CA GLU A 87 -8.76 6.56 -2.72
C GLU A 87 -10.07 7.26 -2.29
N LEU A 88 -10.16 8.59 -2.44
CA LEU A 88 -11.26 9.41 -1.93
C LEU A 88 -12.24 9.89 -3.03
N SER A 89 -11.80 9.96 -4.29
CA SER A 89 -12.52 10.64 -5.39
C SER A 89 -13.38 9.74 -6.27
N GLY A 90 -13.29 8.41 -6.13
CA GLY A 90 -14.05 7.47 -6.95
C GLY A 90 -13.66 7.43 -8.43
N THR A 91 -12.61 8.16 -8.84
CA THR A 91 -11.96 8.06 -10.17
C THR A 91 -10.82 7.03 -10.18
N GLY A 92 -10.78 6.16 -9.16
CA GLY A 92 -9.82 5.06 -9.06
C GLY A 92 -10.18 3.87 -9.97
N LEU A 93 -9.37 2.83 -9.90
CA LEU A 93 -9.63 1.57 -10.59
C LEU A 93 -10.74 0.81 -9.86
N ASN A 94 -11.90 0.67 -10.50
CA ASN A 94 -12.99 -0.15 -9.98
C ASN A 94 -12.80 -1.61 -10.41
N TYR A 95 -13.27 -2.54 -9.59
CA TYR A 95 -13.28 -3.95 -9.94
C TYR A 95 -14.55 -4.65 -9.49
N LYS A 96 -14.87 -5.76 -10.16
CA LYS A 96 -15.88 -6.74 -9.76
C LYS A 96 -15.31 -8.13 -9.93
N ILE A 97 -15.57 -8.99 -8.95
CA ILE A 97 -15.24 -10.41 -9.03
C ILE A 97 -16.45 -11.13 -9.61
N LEU A 98 -16.25 -11.84 -10.72
CA LEU A 98 -17.27 -12.59 -11.46
C LEU A 98 -16.90 -14.07 -11.44
N GLY A 99 -17.21 -14.76 -10.33
CA GLY A 99 -16.75 -16.13 -10.12
C GLY A 99 -15.24 -16.16 -9.88
N ASP A 100 -14.50 -16.74 -10.83
CA ASP A 100 -13.03 -16.83 -10.80
C ASP A 100 -12.35 -15.74 -11.66
N GLU A 101 -13.13 -14.83 -12.25
CA GLU A 101 -12.66 -13.76 -13.14
C GLU A 101 -12.73 -12.39 -12.46
N VAL A 102 -11.92 -11.44 -12.93
CA VAL A 102 -11.93 -10.05 -12.44
C VAL A 102 -12.24 -9.09 -13.58
N GLU A 103 -13.38 -8.40 -13.48
CA GLU A 103 -13.70 -7.26 -14.32
C GLU A 103 -13.08 -6.01 -13.69
N LEU A 104 -12.27 -5.29 -14.45
CA LEU A 104 -11.72 -3.97 -14.11
C LEU A 104 -12.46 -2.90 -14.91
N GLU A 105 -12.72 -1.75 -14.28
CA GLU A 105 -13.33 -0.59 -14.92
C GLU A 105 -12.62 0.70 -14.47
N TRP A 106 -12.25 1.56 -15.41
CA TRP A 106 -11.74 2.90 -15.14
C TRP A 106 -12.25 3.89 -16.18
N ALA A 107 -12.20 5.17 -15.83
CA ALA A 107 -12.63 6.25 -16.70
C ALA A 107 -11.58 7.37 -16.72
N THR A 108 -11.40 7.96 -17.89
CA THR A 108 -10.55 9.13 -18.12
C THR A 108 -11.42 10.33 -18.44
N LYS A 109 -11.01 11.52 -18.01
CA LYS A 109 -11.72 12.78 -18.31
C LYS A 109 -11.18 13.50 -19.54
N SER A 110 -9.95 13.18 -19.94
CA SER A 110 -9.30 13.70 -21.14
C SER A 110 -8.11 12.80 -21.49
N GLU A 111 -7.86 12.64 -22.78
CA GLU A 111 -6.80 11.80 -23.35
C GLU A 111 -6.06 12.56 -24.45
N THR A 112 -5.38 13.64 -24.07
CA THR A 112 -4.56 14.40 -25.01
C THR A 112 -3.22 13.69 -25.23
N ASN A 113 -2.96 13.30 -26.48
CA ASN A 113 -1.73 12.57 -26.88
C ASN A 113 -1.64 11.14 -26.34
N THR A 114 -2.77 10.52 -26.01
CA THR A 114 -2.82 9.13 -25.51
C THR A 114 -2.90 8.14 -26.67
N ALA A 115 -2.01 7.14 -26.70
CA ALA A 115 -2.10 6.01 -27.63
C ALA A 115 -3.07 4.94 -27.11
N GLY A 116 -3.03 4.67 -25.81
CA GLY A 116 -3.90 3.69 -25.16
C GLY A 116 -3.40 3.31 -23.77
N PHE A 117 -3.86 2.16 -23.28
CA PHE A 117 -3.62 1.72 -21.90
C PHE A 117 -2.96 0.34 -21.83
N ILE A 118 -2.19 0.14 -20.77
CA ILE A 118 -1.60 -1.15 -20.39
C ILE A 118 -2.19 -1.56 -19.04
N VAL A 119 -2.69 -2.79 -18.97
CA VAL A 119 -3.16 -3.43 -17.74
C VAL A 119 -2.03 -4.30 -17.20
N ARG A 120 -1.57 -3.96 -16.00
CA ARG A 120 -0.54 -4.72 -15.28
C ARG A 120 -1.12 -5.37 -14.04
N ARG A 121 -0.59 -6.54 -13.70
CA ARG A 121 -0.96 -7.32 -12.52
C ARG A 121 0.28 -7.86 -11.83
N ARG A 122 0.28 -7.83 -10.50
CA ARG A 122 1.26 -8.54 -9.67
C ARG A 122 0.59 -9.25 -8.49
N PRO A 123 1.15 -10.37 -8.01
CA PRO A 123 0.73 -10.93 -6.72
C PRO A 123 0.90 -9.92 -5.59
N ALA A 124 -0.03 -9.90 -4.64
CA ALA A 124 0.10 -9.08 -3.44
C ALA A 124 1.42 -9.41 -2.72
N LYS A 125 2.09 -8.38 -2.20
CA LYS A 125 3.39 -8.46 -1.50
C LYS A 125 4.62 -8.77 -2.36
N THR A 126 4.49 -8.88 -3.68
CA THR A 126 5.63 -8.97 -4.61
C THR A 126 5.85 -7.64 -5.34
N ASN A 127 6.96 -7.44 -6.05
CA ASN A 127 7.15 -6.22 -6.87
C ASN A 127 7.16 -6.54 -8.38
N ASP A 128 6.93 -7.79 -8.75
CA ASP A 128 7.06 -8.24 -10.14
C ASP A 128 5.75 -8.03 -10.90
N TRP A 129 5.72 -6.98 -11.70
CA TRP A 129 4.58 -6.68 -12.58
C TRP A 129 4.62 -7.51 -13.85
N SER A 130 3.49 -8.11 -14.18
CA SER A 130 3.23 -8.75 -15.46
C SER A 130 2.22 -7.94 -16.27
N ILE A 131 2.41 -7.84 -17.58
CA ILE A 131 1.42 -7.25 -18.49
C ILE A 131 0.38 -8.32 -18.77
N VAL A 132 -0.89 -8.01 -18.49
CA VAL A 132 -2.02 -8.93 -18.74
C VAL A 132 -2.76 -8.53 -20.02
N ALA A 133 -2.83 -7.22 -20.30
CA ALA A 133 -3.34 -6.69 -21.56
C ALA A 133 -2.67 -5.37 -21.93
N SER A 134 -2.64 -5.08 -23.23
CA SER A 134 -2.05 -3.87 -23.80
C SER A 134 -2.89 -3.40 -24.99
N TYR A 135 -2.98 -2.08 -25.20
CA TYR A 135 -3.61 -1.49 -26.38
C TYR A 135 -3.01 -1.97 -27.72
N GLN A 136 -1.77 -2.46 -27.69
CA GLN A 136 -1.10 -3.01 -28.88
C GLN A 136 -1.72 -4.35 -29.31
N ASP A 137 -2.17 -5.15 -28.35
CA ASP A 137 -2.68 -6.50 -28.57
C ASP A 137 -4.21 -6.58 -28.42
N TRP A 138 -4.82 -5.59 -27.74
CA TRP A 138 -6.24 -5.56 -27.45
C TRP A 138 -6.86 -4.18 -27.75
N GLY A 139 -7.53 -4.10 -28.90
CA GLY A 139 -8.10 -2.87 -29.45
C GLY A 139 -8.98 -2.04 -28.51
N PRO A 140 -9.80 -2.62 -27.61
CA PRO A 140 -10.58 -1.86 -26.64
C PRO A 140 -9.78 -0.98 -25.65
N LEU A 141 -8.47 -1.18 -25.53
CA LEU A 141 -7.58 -0.32 -24.72
C LEU A 141 -6.94 0.82 -25.53
N THR A 142 -7.25 0.95 -26.81
CA THR A 142 -6.82 2.11 -27.59
C THR A 142 -7.57 3.34 -27.09
N SER A 143 -6.92 4.51 -27.09
CA SER A 143 -7.56 5.77 -26.70
C SER A 143 -8.89 5.99 -27.44
N GLN A 144 -9.91 6.45 -26.69
CA GLN A 144 -11.24 6.79 -27.21
C GLN A 144 -11.31 8.24 -27.73
N GLY A 145 -10.22 9.01 -27.60
CA GLY A 145 -10.09 10.38 -28.10
C GLY A 145 -10.05 11.42 -26.97
N ALA A 146 -9.83 12.69 -27.35
CA ALA A 146 -9.43 13.76 -26.43
C ALA A 146 -10.38 14.02 -25.24
N ASP A 147 -11.66 13.67 -25.38
CA ASP A 147 -12.68 13.81 -24.33
C ASP A 147 -12.64 12.68 -23.26
N GLY A 148 -11.71 11.73 -23.42
CA GLY A 148 -11.61 10.56 -22.55
C GLY A 148 -12.68 9.52 -22.83
N GLY A 149 -12.68 8.46 -22.01
CA GLY A 149 -13.50 7.29 -22.22
C GLY A 149 -13.69 6.46 -20.97
N VAL A 150 -14.58 5.47 -21.09
CA VAL A 150 -14.77 4.42 -20.07
C VAL A 150 -14.24 3.12 -20.64
N TYR A 151 -13.37 2.48 -19.86
CA TYR A 151 -12.69 1.26 -20.25
C TYR A 151 -13.08 0.14 -19.31
N ARG A 152 -13.13 -1.06 -19.87
CA ARG A 152 -13.34 -2.30 -19.13
C ARG A 152 -12.34 -3.33 -19.58
N TYR A 153 -11.92 -4.19 -18.69
CA TYR A 153 -11.10 -5.35 -19.01
C TYR A 153 -11.51 -6.54 -18.14
N LEU A 154 -11.66 -7.71 -18.73
CA LEU A 154 -11.96 -8.95 -18.02
C LEU A 154 -10.71 -9.82 -17.99
N ASP A 155 -10.20 -10.08 -16.79
CA ASP A 155 -9.07 -10.97 -16.57
C ASP A 155 -9.56 -12.38 -16.20
N GLU A 156 -9.52 -13.26 -17.19
CA GLU A 156 -9.91 -14.68 -17.06
C GLU A 156 -8.75 -15.57 -16.58
N THR A 157 -7.53 -15.01 -16.47
CA THR A 157 -6.32 -15.79 -16.16
C THR A 157 -5.96 -15.80 -14.68
N VAL A 158 -6.75 -15.11 -13.86
CA VAL A 158 -6.46 -14.87 -12.46
C VAL A 158 -6.81 -16.09 -11.61
N SER A 159 -5.99 -16.36 -10.59
CA SER A 159 -6.23 -17.44 -9.63
C SER A 159 -6.61 -16.87 -8.26
N PRO A 160 -7.22 -17.67 -7.36
CA PRO A 160 -7.46 -17.26 -5.99
C PRO A 160 -6.18 -16.74 -5.31
N GLY A 161 -6.33 -15.66 -4.53
CA GLY A 161 -5.23 -14.94 -3.89
C GLY A 161 -5.42 -13.43 -3.89
N GLY A 162 -4.45 -12.73 -3.29
CA GLY A 162 -4.37 -11.27 -3.32
C GLY A 162 -3.58 -10.80 -4.54
N TRP A 163 -4.12 -9.82 -5.26
CA TRP A 163 -3.55 -9.26 -6.48
C TRP A 163 -3.61 -7.75 -6.46
N VAL A 164 -2.60 -7.11 -7.04
CA VAL A 164 -2.62 -5.67 -7.30
C VAL A 164 -2.68 -5.46 -8.79
N TYR A 165 -3.69 -4.71 -9.24
CA TYR A 165 -3.84 -4.27 -10.62
C TYR A 165 -3.43 -2.81 -10.74
N ARG A 166 -2.86 -2.47 -11.89
CA ARG A 166 -2.47 -1.10 -12.23
C ARG A 166 -2.78 -0.85 -13.70
N ILE A 167 -3.37 0.30 -13.96
CA ILE A 167 -3.58 0.84 -15.29
C ILE A 167 -2.53 1.91 -15.52
N SER A 168 -1.86 1.83 -16.66
CA SER A 168 -0.95 2.87 -17.10
C SER A 168 -1.36 3.36 -18.47
N GLU A 169 -1.37 4.68 -18.62
CA GLU A 169 -1.58 5.37 -19.87
C GLU A 169 -0.25 5.43 -20.64
N VAL A 170 -0.31 5.15 -21.94
CA VAL A 170 0.82 5.26 -22.85
C VAL A 170 0.55 6.39 -23.83
N ASP A 171 1.49 7.33 -23.93
CA ASP A 171 1.37 8.45 -24.86
C ASP A 171 1.74 8.03 -26.31
N ALA A 172 1.54 8.93 -27.27
CA ALA A 172 1.89 8.68 -28.67
C ALA A 172 3.40 8.49 -28.92
N ASN A 173 4.26 8.88 -27.95
CA ASN A 173 5.71 8.70 -28.01
C ASN A 173 6.16 7.37 -27.37
N GLY A 174 5.25 6.64 -26.71
CA GLY A 174 5.51 5.39 -26.03
C GLY A 174 5.93 5.53 -24.56
N GLU A 175 5.85 6.73 -23.98
CA GLU A 175 6.07 6.94 -22.54
C GLU A 175 4.87 6.47 -21.74
N ASP A 176 5.15 5.76 -20.63
CA ASP A 176 4.13 5.23 -19.74
C ASP A 176 3.98 6.04 -18.45
N SER A 177 2.73 6.29 -18.07
CA SER A 177 2.37 6.98 -16.83
C SER A 177 1.29 6.20 -16.09
N ASP A 178 1.45 6.00 -14.78
CA ASP A 178 0.50 5.21 -14.01
C ASP A 178 -0.74 6.05 -13.70
N LEU A 179 -1.90 5.53 -14.13
CA LEU A 179 -3.17 6.21 -14.00
C LEU A 179 -3.84 5.87 -12.68
N CYS A 180 -4.03 4.58 -12.38
CA CYS A 180 -4.72 4.12 -11.16
C CYS A 180 -4.32 2.69 -10.79
N GLN A 181 -4.57 2.31 -9.54
CA GLN A 181 -4.33 0.95 -9.04
C GLN A 181 -5.41 0.51 -8.05
N CYS A 182 -5.58 -0.80 -7.88
CA CYS A 182 -6.43 -1.37 -6.83
C CYS A 182 -5.88 -2.71 -6.31
N LEU A 183 -6.23 -3.04 -5.06
CA LEU A 183 -6.02 -4.36 -4.47
C LEU A 183 -7.30 -5.18 -4.63
N VAL A 184 -7.15 -6.39 -5.17
CA VAL A 184 -8.23 -7.36 -5.35
C VAL A 184 -7.90 -8.62 -4.56
N GLU A 185 -8.85 -9.10 -3.76
CA GLU A 185 -8.73 -10.36 -3.02
C GLU A 185 -9.74 -11.36 -3.55
N ILE A 186 -9.24 -12.41 -4.21
CA ILE A 186 -10.06 -13.48 -4.76
C ILE A 186 -10.03 -14.65 -3.79
N GLN A 187 -11.17 -14.94 -3.19
CA GLN A 187 -11.35 -16.05 -2.27
C GLN A 187 -11.49 -17.37 -3.04
N THR A 188 -11.02 -18.45 -2.43
CA THR A 188 -11.29 -19.80 -2.92
C THR A 188 -12.78 -20.14 -2.77
N ALA A 189 -13.28 -21.08 -3.59
CA ALA A 189 -14.65 -21.55 -3.48
C ALA A 189 -14.99 -22.13 -2.10
N GLU A 190 -14.01 -22.67 -1.37
CA GLU A 190 -14.19 -23.18 -0.01
C GLU A 190 -14.37 -22.06 1.00
N GLU A 191 -13.56 -21.00 0.93
CA GLU A 191 -13.69 -19.80 1.77
C GLU A 191 -15.03 -19.09 1.55
N GLN A 192 -15.46 -18.95 0.29
CA GLN A 192 -16.77 -18.38 -0.03
C GLN A 192 -17.92 -19.20 0.58
N ARG A 193 -17.84 -20.54 0.49
CA ARG A 193 -18.83 -21.44 1.10
C ARG A 193 -18.82 -21.36 2.62
N ALA A 194 -17.64 -21.34 3.24
CA ALA A 194 -17.50 -21.20 4.68
C ALA A 194 -18.10 -19.86 5.18
N GLY A 195 -17.82 -18.76 4.47
CA GLY A 195 -18.39 -17.45 4.76
C GLY A 195 -19.92 -17.43 4.65
N LEU A 196 -20.48 -18.06 3.62
CA LEU A 196 -21.93 -18.20 3.46
C LEU A 196 -22.56 -18.98 4.62
N ILE A 197 -21.98 -20.14 4.97
CA ILE A 197 -22.46 -20.99 6.06
C ILE A 197 -22.40 -20.23 7.40
N ALA A 198 -21.30 -19.54 7.67
CA ALA A 198 -21.15 -18.72 8.87
C ALA A 198 -22.20 -17.60 8.93
N GLY A 199 -22.43 -16.89 7.81
CA GLY A 199 -23.44 -15.84 7.71
C GLY A 199 -24.85 -16.34 7.98
N VAL A 200 -25.24 -17.49 7.39
CA VAL A 200 -26.53 -18.14 7.66
C VAL A 200 -26.63 -18.55 9.13
N GLY A 201 -25.57 -19.13 9.70
CA GLY A 201 -25.52 -19.51 11.11
C GLY A 201 -25.74 -18.31 12.05
N ILE A 202 -25.07 -17.18 11.79
CA ILE A 202 -25.23 -15.94 12.56
C ILE A 202 -26.66 -15.40 12.44
N ALA A 203 -27.24 -15.40 11.23
CA ALA A 203 -28.61 -14.92 11.02
C ALA A 203 -29.64 -15.78 11.78
N VAL A 204 -29.50 -17.10 11.71
CA VAL A 204 -30.37 -18.04 12.42
C VAL A 204 -30.21 -17.86 13.94
N PHE A 205 -28.98 -17.76 14.44
CA PHE A 205 -28.72 -17.56 15.85
C PHE A 205 -29.27 -16.22 16.35
N GLY A 206 -29.08 -15.13 15.60
CA GLY A 206 -29.63 -13.82 15.92
C GLY A 206 -31.15 -13.85 15.97
N LEU A 207 -31.80 -14.52 15.03
CA LEU A 207 -33.26 -14.65 15.00
C LEU A 207 -33.77 -15.49 16.19
N ALA A 208 -33.07 -16.57 16.55
CA ALA A 208 -33.38 -17.37 17.74
C ALA A 208 -33.18 -16.57 19.04
N ALA A 209 -32.14 -15.74 19.13
CA ALA A 209 -31.89 -14.87 20.28
C ALA A 209 -32.97 -13.78 20.42
N VAL A 210 -33.43 -13.20 19.31
CA VAL A 210 -34.55 -12.24 19.32
C VAL A 210 -35.85 -12.91 19.77
N VAL A 211 -36.20 -14.08 19.22
CA VAL A 211 -37.39 -14.83 19.61
C VAL A 211 -37.31 -15.26 21.07
N GLY A 212 -36.16 -15.81 21.51
CA GLY A 212 -35.92 -16.16 22.90
C GLY A 212 -36.02 -14.97 23.83
N GLY A 213 -35.47 -13.81 23.45
CA GLY A 213 -35.56 -12.56 24.19
C GLY A 213 -37.01 -12.07 24.35
N VAL A 214 -37.83 -12.15 23.29
CA VAL A 214 -39.25 -11.79 23.33
C VAL A 214 -40.08 -12.77 24.16
N LEU A 215 -39.79 -14.07 24.09
CA LEU A 215 -40.50 -15.11 24.85
C LEU A 215 -40.12 -15.13 26.34
N LEU A 216 -38.89 -14.72 26.67
CA LEU A 216 -38.39 -14.64 28.03
C LEU A 216 -38.50 -13.23 28.62
N ASP A 217 -39.13 -12.28 27.91
CA ASP A 217 -39.37 -10.92 28.40
C ASP A 217 -40.43 -10.94 29.52
N PRO A 218 -40.05 -10.66 30.78
CA PRO A 218 -40.99 -10.68 31.90
C PRO A 218 -42.06 -9.58 31.83
N MET A 219 -41.93 -8.59 30.93
CA MET A 219 -42.91 -7.52 30.72
C MET A 219 -44.02 -7.88 29.72
N ASN A 220 -43.87 -8.96 28.95
CA ASN A 220 -44.80 -9.37 27.90
C ASN A 220 -45.84 -10.40 28.37
N GLY A 221 -45.86 -10.73 29.66
CA GLY A 221 -46.86 -11.59 30.30
C GLY A 221 -47.97 -10.76 30.96
N TYR A 222 -49.05 -10.50 30.22
CA TYR A 222 -50.40 -10.22 30.75
C TYR A 222 -51.42 -11.07 30.02
#